data_AF-A0A538S4F0-F1
#
_entry.id   AF-A0A538S4F0-F1
#
_cell.length_a   1.000
_cell.length_b   1.000
_cell.length_c   1.000
_cell.angle_alpha   90.00
_cell.angle_beta   90.00
_cell.angle_gamma   90.00
#
_symmetry.space_group_name_H-M   'P 1'
#
loop_
_entity.id
_entity.type
_entity.pdbx_description
1 polymer ?
#
loop_
_entity_poly.entity_id
_entity_poly.type
_entity_poly.pdbx_seq_one_letter_code
_entity_poly.pdbx_strand_id
1 'polypeptide(L)'
;MSKQSNLKLEILPCDGASETICPLCGEGLNLSSIAGMLYDDEQPLGCVCEKCLAEHPKEVAGRLRERVADLYDFIEKAHQSLSGEPWFRCIEKVRRRAEHWEAFAIRIECLDEWPVREWVYS
;
A
#
# COMPACT_ATOMS: atom_id res chain seq x y z
N MET A 1 2.08 -24.72 1.66
CA MET A 1 0.67 -24.36 1.35
C MET A 1 0.64 -22.89 1.03
N SER A 2 0.59 -22.54 -0.26
CA SER A 2 0.57 -21.16 -0.72
C SER A 2 -0.73 -20.51 -0.26
N LYS A 3 -0.66 -19.58 0.70
CA LYS A 3 -1.79 -18.70 0.98
C LYS A 3 -2.02 -17.90 -0.30
N GLN A 4 -3.03 -18.28 -1.07
CA GLN A 4 -3.52 -17.47 -2.17
C GLN A 4 -3.80 -16.08 -1.60
N SER A 5 -3.07 -15.09 -2.11
CA SER A 5 -3.22 -13.70 -1.77
C SER A 5 -4.60 -13.23 -2.25
N ASN A 6 -5.56 -13.03 -1.34
CA ASN A 6 -6.84 -12.39 -1.68
C ASN A 6 -6.65 -10.88 -1.80
N LEU A 7 -5.72 -10.46 -2.65
CA LEU A 7 -5.65 -9.07 -3.09
C LEU A 7 -6.87 -8.82 -3.96
N LYS A 8 -7.60 -7.75 -3.67
CA LYS A 8 -8.73 -7.32 -4.50
C LYS A 8 -8.60 -5.84 -4.76
N LEU A 9 -8.88 -5.44 -5.98
CA LEU A 9 -8.97 -4.05 -6.37
C LEU A 9 -10.36 -3.77 -6.91
N GLU A 10 -11.06 -2.84 -6.28
CA GLU A 10 -12.38 -2.40 -6.72
C GLU A 10 -12.26 -1.02 -7.35
N ILE A 11 -12.68 -0.90 -8.60
CA ILE A 11 -12.76 0.38 -9.28
C ILE A 11 -13.98 1.11 -8.70
N LEU A 12 -13.73 2.24 -8.03
CA LEU A 12 -14.78 3.02 -7.41
C LEU A 12 -15.18 4.20 -8.33
N PRO A 13 -16.48 4.50 -8.47
CA PRO A 13 -16.89 5.82 -8.92
C PRO A 13 -16.37 6.84 -7.89
N CYS A 14 -15.84 7.94 -8.38
CA CYS A 14 -15.09 8.88 -7.56
C CYS A 14 -16.06 9.84 -6.85
N ASP A 15 -16.57 9.44 -5.69
CA ASP A 15 -17.44 10.27 -4.85
C ASP A 15 -16.90 10.38 -3.43
N GLY A 16 -15.79 11.14 -3.33
CA GLY A 16 -15.41 11.85 -2.12
C GLY A 16 -14.44 11.12 -1.19
N ALA A 17 -13.19 11.59 -1.18
CA ALA A 17 -12.34 11.53 0.00
C ALA A 17 -11.42 12.76 0.03
N SER A 18 -11.21 13.29 1.23
CA SER A 18 -10.14 14.22 1.59
C SER A 18 -8.77 13.74 1.07
N GLU A 19 -7.79 14.64 0.94
CA GLU A 19 -6.39 14.30 0.61
C GLU A 19 -5.99 12.97 1.25
N THR A 20 -5.73 11.98 0.41
CA THR A 20 -5.36 10.62 0.84
C THR A 20 -4.03 10.26 0.21
N ILE A 21 -3.33 9.29 0.78
CA ILE A 21 -2.01 8.86 0.29
C ILE A 21 -2.17 7.52 -0.39
N CYS A 22 -1.64 7.37 -1.60
CA CYS A 22 -1.62 6.09 -2.28
C CYS A 22 -0.87 5.06 -1.41
N PRO A 23 -1.50 3.92 -1.06
CA PRO A 23 -0.84 2.90 -0.26
C PRO A 23 0.39 2.32 -0.97
N LEU A 24 0.36 2.24 -2.31
CA LEU A 24 1.38 1.59 -3.12
C LEU A 24 2.60 2.49 -3.37
N CYS A 25 2.40 3.72 -3.86
CA CYS A 25 3.52 4.64 -4.16
C CYS A 25 3.76 5.73 -3.11
N GLY A 26 2.80 6.01 -2.24
CA GLY A 26 2.95 7.06 -1.23
C GLY A 26 2.73 8.48 -1.68
N GLU A 27 2.38 8.68 -2.95
CA GLU A 27 2.02 9.99 -3.46
C GLU A 27 0.65 10.42 -2.90
N GLY A 28 0.52 11.72 -2.64
CA GLY A 28 -0.77 12.33 -2.29
C GLY A 28 -1.73 12.25 -3.47
N LEU A 29 -2.99 11.95 -3.18
CA LEU A 29 -4.06 11.75 -4.15
C LEU A 29 -5.06 12.90 -4.05
N ASN A 30 -5.27 13.55 -5.19
CA ASN A 30 -6.48 14.31 -5.44
C ASN A 30 -7.55 13.38 -6.03
N LEU A 31 -8.81 13.81 -6.00
CA LEU A 31 -9.95 13.03 -6.51
C LEU A 31 -9.76 12.56 -7.96
N SER A 32 -9.13 13.38 -8.81
CA SER A 32 -8.91 13.04 -10.22
C SER A 32 -7.85 11.97 -10.45
N SER A 33 -7.05 11.61 -9.44
CA SER A 33 -6.00 10.60 -9.58
C SER A 33 -6.36 9.27 -8.92
N ILE A 34 -7.54 9.16 -8.32
CA ILE A 34 -8.02 7.94 -7.66
C ILE A 34 -8.58 6.98 -8.71
N ALA A 35 -8.04 5.76 -8.77
CA ALA A 35 -8.44 4.74 -9.73
C ALA A 35 -9.21 3.57 -9.10
N GLY A 36 -9.03 3.33 -7.81
CA GLY A 36 -9.72 2.24 -7.12
C GLY A 36 -9.38 2.13 -5.64
N MET A 37 -10.10 1.27 -4.93
CA MET A 37 -9.81 0.89 -3.55
C MET A 37 -9.09 -0.44 -3.51
N LEU A 38 -8.00 -0.50 -2.75
CA LEU A 38 -7.23 -1.71 -2.54
C LEU A 38 -7.66 -2.39 -1.25
N TYR A 39 -7.87 -3.70 -1.34
CA TYR A 39 -8.19 -4.54 -0.21
C TYR A 39 -7.12 -5.61 -0.01
N ASP A 40 -6.84 -5.86 1.27
CA ASP A 40 -6.15 -7.06 1.71
C ASP A 40 -7.17 -7.95 2.42
N ASP A 41 -7.53 -9.07 1.78
CA ASP A 41 -8.72 -9.86 2.14
C ASP A 41 -10.01 -9.02 2.06
N GLU A 42 -10.62 -8.69 3.19
CA GLU A 42 -11.82 -7.84 3.30
C GLU A 42 -11.50 -6.48 3.96
N GLN A 43 -10.23 -6.20 4.23
CA GLN A 43 -9.82 -4.97 4.90
C GLN A 43 -9.37 -3.92 3.87
N PRO A 44 -10.02 -2.74 3.81
CA PRO A 44 -9.59 -1.67 2.93
C PRO A 44 -8.23 -1.13 3.37
N LEU A 45 -7.26 -1.11 2.45
CA LEU A 45 -5.93 -0.54 2.67
C LEU A 45 -5.84 0.92 2.22
N GLY A 46 -6.67 1.34 1.27
CA GLY A 46 -6.76 2.73 0.81
C GLY A 46 -6.89 2.87 -0.70
N CYS A 47 -7.07 4.11 -1.14
CA CYS A 47 -7.24 4.47 -2.55
C CYS A 47 -5.92 4.38 -3.32
N VAL A 48 -5.92 3.72 -4.47
CA VAL A 48 -4.76 3.56 -5.36
C VAL A 48 -4.83 4.58 -6.49
N CYS A 49 -3.66 5.08 -6.90
CA CYS A 49 -3.58 6.02 -8.03
C CYS A 49 -3.66 5.33 -9.40
N GLU A 50 -4.12 6.08 -10.40
CA GLU A 50 -4.15 5.63 -11.80
C GLU A 50 -2.81 5.10 -12.29
N LYS A 51 -1.71 5.77 -11.93
CA LYS A 51 -0.36 5.35 -12.32
C LYS A 51 -0.02 3.96 -11.79
N CYS A 52 -0.28 3.68 -10.50
CA CYS A 52 0.00 2.35 -9.95
C CYS A 52 -0.90 1.28 -10.56
N LEU A 53 -2.14 1.62 -10.91
CA LEU A 53 -3.05 0.67 -11.54
C LEU A 53 -2.69 0.39 -13.00
N ALA A 54 -2.17 1.38 -13.72
CA ALA A 54 -1.76 1.25 -15.12
C ALA A 54 -0.46 0.47 -15.30
N GLU A 55 0.36 0.39 -14.26
CA GLU A 55 1.64 -0.32 -14.30
C GLU A 55 1.51 -1.80 -13.94
N HIS A 56 2.46 -2.60 -14.42
CA HIS A 56 2.50 -4.03 -14.12
C HIS A 56 2.73 -4.26 -12.60
N PRO A 57 2.02 -5.21 -11.95
CA PRO A 57 2.15 -5.45 -10.51
C PRO A 57 3.60 -5.56 -10.01
N LYS A 58 4.46 -6.27 -10.74
CA LYS A 58 5.91 -6.40 -10.44
C LYS A 58 6.64 -5.06 -10.30
N GLU A 59 6.37 -4.10 -11.19
CA GLU A 59 6.98 -2.75 -11.11
C GLU A 59 6.52 -2.00 -9.86
N VAL A 60 5.24 -2.14 -9.53
CA VAL A 60 4.66 -1.55 -8.32
C VAL A 60 5.20 -2.20 -7.05
N ALA A 61 5.39 -3.51 -7.06
CA ALA A 61 6.03 -4.24 -5.97
C ALA A 61 7.48 -3.77 -5.76
N GLY A 62 8.23 -3.53 -6.83
CA GLY A 62 9.58 -2.95 -6.78
C GLY A 62 9.60 -1.60 -6.04
N ARG A 63 8.75 -0.65 -6.46
CA ARG A 63 8.65 0.66 -5.77
C ARG A 63 8.15 0.56 -4.33
N LEU A 64 7.22 -0.36 -4.05
CA LEU A 64 6.76 -0.57 -2.69
C LEU A 64 7.90 -1.04 -1.79
N ARG A 65 8.82 -1.89 -2.29
CA ARG A 65 10.03 -2.30 -1.56
C ARG A 65 11.02 -1.17 -1.35
N GLU A 66 11.23 -0.31 -2.34
CA GLU A 66 12.05 0.90 -2.17
C GLU A 66 11.52 1.74 -1.01
N ARG A 67 10.20 1.93 -0.96
CA ARG A 67 9.56 2.65 0.15
C ARG A 67 9.68 1.93 1.49
N VAL A 68 9.61 0.59 1.51
CA VAL A 68 9.85 -0.18 2.72
C VAL A 68 11.28 0.00 3.21
N ALA A 69 12.27 0.01 2.30
CA ALA A 69 13.66 0.30 2.64
C ALA A 69 13.80 1.70 3.25
N ASP A 70 13.18 2.73 2.66
CA ASP A 70 13.17 4.09 3.21
C ASP A 70 12.58 4.15 4.64
N LEU A 71 11.53 3.35 4.91
CA LEU A 71 10.94 3.26 6.24
C LEU A 71 11.89 2.60 7.25
N TYR A 72 12.61 1.55 6.86
CA TYR A 72 13.61 0.92 7.73
C TYR A 72 14.79 1.84 8.00
N ASP A 73 15.28 2.57 7.00
CA ASP A 73 16.29 3.61 7.17
C ASP A 73 15.83 4.70 8.14
N PHE A 74 14.56 5.11 8.04
CA PHE A 74 13.96 6.06 8.97
C PHE A 74 13.90 5.50 10.40
N ILE A 75 13.47 4.24 10.56
CA ILE A 75 13.39 3.55 11.86
C ILE A 75 14.77 3.49 12.52
N GLU A 76 15.82 3.15 11.77
CA GLU A 76 17.19 3.10 12.28
C GLU A 76 17.64 4.47 12.80
N LYS A 77 17.50 5.51 11.97
CA LYS A 77 17.84 6.90 12.34
C LYS A 77 17.02 7.38 13.54
N ALA A 78 15.75 7.02 13.61
CA ALA A 78 14.87 7.35 14.72
C ALA A 78 15.32 6.68 16.02
N HIS A 79 15.72 5.41 16.00
CA HIS A 79 16.27 4.73 17.18
C HIS A 79 17.58 5.35 17.69
N GLN A 80 18.41 5.88 16.79
CA GLN A 80 19.66 6.57 17.16
C GLN A 80 19.41 7.95 17.77
N SER A 81 18.31 8.61 17.40
CA SER A 81 18.08 10.04 17.69
C SER A 81 16.98 10.27 18.73
N LEU A 82 16.06 9.33 18.92
CA LEU A 82 14.90 9.45 19.79
C LEU A 82 14.94 8.35 20.85
N SER A 83 14.78 8.75 22.12
CA SER A 83 14.80 7.84 23.27
C SER A 83 13.57 7.99 24.14
N GLY A 84 13.15 6.89 24.78
CA GLY A 84 12.04 6.86 25.73
C GLY A 84 10.67 6.56 25.11
N GLU A 85 9.72 6.23 25.97
CA GLU A 85 8.28 6.24 25.68
C GLU A 85 7.83 7.71 25.62
N PRO A 86 7.38 8.26 24.47
CA PRO A 86 6.49 7.64 23.47
C PRO A 86 7.15 7.26 22.13
N TRP A 87 8.40 7.65 21.92
CA TRP A 87 9.07 7.48 20.63
C TRP A 87 9.25 6.01 20.27
N PHE A 88 9.57 5.17 21.25
CA PHE A 88 9.61 3.71 21.05
C PHE A 88 8.30 3.17 20.45
N ARG A 89 7.14 3.57 20.99
CA ARG A 89 5.84 3.15 20.44
C ARG A 89 5.59 3.67 19.04
N CYS A 90 5.99 4.90 18.75
CA CYS A 90 5.85 5.46 17.41
C CYS A 90 6.72 4.69 16.40
N ILE A 91 7.98 4.44 16.74
CA ILE A 91 8.91 3.68 15.89
C ILE A 91 8.40 2.25 15.67
N GLU A 92 7.91 1.58 16.71
CA GLU A 92 7.32 0.24 16.60
C GLU A 92 6.08 0.20 15.67
N LYS A 93 5.24 1.24 15.67
CA LYS A 93 4.11 1.33 14.74
C LYS A 93 4.58 1.47 13.29
N VAL A 94 5.62 2.27 13.04
CA VAL A 94 6.21 2.42 11.71
C VAL A 94 6.83 1.10 11.25
N ARG A 95 7.55 0.40 12.14
CA ARG A 95 8.15 -0.92 11.87
C ARG A 95 7.11 -1.95 11.46
N ARG A 96 6.02 -2.10 12.23
CA ARG A 96 4.91 -3.01 11.88
C ARG A 96 4.27 -2.66 10.54
N ARG A 97 4.20 -1.37 10.20
CA ARG A 97 3.68 -0.94 8.90
C ARG A 97 4.64 -1.31 7.77
N ALA A 98 5.95 -1.16 7.95
CA ALA A 98 6.97 -1.60 7.00
C ALA A 98 6.92 -3.13 6.78
N GLU A 99 6.81 -3.92 7.86
CA GLU A 99 6.64 -5.38 7.77
C GLU A 99 5.39 -5.79 6.98
N HIS A 100 4.26 -5.12 7.22
CA HIS A 100 3.03 -5.36 6.45
C HIS A 100 3.26 -5.04 4.97
N TRP A 101 3.88 -3.90 4.65
CA TRP A 101 4.15 -3.51 3.27
C TRP A 101 5.14 -4.42 2.55
N GLU A 102 6.14 -4.96 3.25
CA GLU A 102 7.08 -5.94 2.69
C GLU A 102 6.34 -7.22 2.29
N ALA A 103 5.55 -7.79 3.22
CA ALA A 103 4.73 -8.97 2.95
C ALA A 103 3.74 -8.73 1.81
N PHE A 104 3.23 -7.50 1.71
CA PHE A 104 2.32 -7.07 0.66
C PHE A 104 3.01 -6.96 -0.70
N ALA A 105 4.22 -6.39 -0.76
CA ALA A 105 5.02 -6.31 -1.99
C ALA A 105 5.34 -7.70 -2.56
N ILE A 106 5.70 -8.67 -1.70
CA ILE A 106 5.91 -10.07 -2.11
C ILE A 106 4.66 -10.63 -2.80
N ARG A 107 3.48 -10.36 -2.25
CA ARG A 107 2.22 -10.85 -2.82
C ARG A 107 1.88 -10.16 -4.14
N ILE A 108 2.13 -8.86 -4.27
CA ILE A 108 1.93 -8.11 -5.52
C ILE A 108 2.87 -8.62 -6.61
N GLU A 109 4.13 -8.90 -6.29
CA GLU A 109 5.11 -9.39 -7.27
C GLU A 109 4.72 -10.74 -7.88
N CYS A 110 4.01 -11.58 -7.12
CA CYS A 110 3.48 -12.85 -7.59
C CYS A 110 2.23 -12.72 -8.48
N LEU A 111 1.70 -11.51 -8.69
CA LEU A 111 0.59 -11.29 -9.61
C LEU A 111 1.09 -11.14 -11.05
N ASP A 112 0.43 -11.84 -11.96
CA ASP A 112 0.60 -11.64 -13.40
C ASP A 112 -0.16 -10.39 -13.89
N GLU A 113 -1.30 -10.08 -13.25
CA GLU A 113 -2.13 -8.91 -13.53
C GLU A 113 -2.87 -8.44 -12.27
N TRP A 114 -3.40 -7.22 -12.29
CA TRP A 114 -4.19 -6.71 -11.16
C TRP A 114 -5.49 -7.50 -11.00
N PRO A 115 -5.82 -8.01 -9.80
CA PRO A 115 -7.07 -8.72 -9.53
C PRO A 115 -8.23 -7.73 -9.40
N VAL A 116 -8.58 -7.09 -10.52
CA VAL A 116 -9.66 -6.11 -10.60
C VAL A 116 -11.00 -6.85 -10.53
N ARG A 117 -11.83 -6.49 -9.55
CA ARG A 117 -13.24 -6.85 -9.54
C ARG A 117 -14.02 -5.74 -10.23
N GLU A 118 -14.44 -6.00 -11.45
CA GLU A 118 -15.41 -5.14 -12.12
C GLU A 118 -16.74 -5.21 -11.38
N TRP A 119 -17.32 -4.04 -11.07
CA TRP A 119 -18.71 -3.95 -10.63
C TRP A 119 -19.60 -4.38 -11.79
N VAL A 120 -20.11 -5.61 -11.73
CA VAL A 120 -21.21 -6.02 -12.62
C VAL A 120 -22.46 -5.31 -12.12
N TYR A 121 -22.86 -4.24 -12.80
CA TYR A 121 -24.21 -3.69 -12.64
C TYR A 121 -25.21 -4.78 -13.07
N SER A 122 -25.85 -5.41 -12.10
CA SER A 122 -27.05 -6.24 -12.28
C SER A 122 -28.30 -5.45 -11.96
#